data_AF-A0A924NUT9-F1
#
_entry.id   AF-A0A924NUT9-F1
#
_cell.length_a   1.000
_cell.length_b   1.000
_cell.length_c   1.000
_cell.angle_alpha   90.00
_cell.angle_beta   90.00
_cell.angle_gamma   90.00
#
_symmetry.space_group_name_H-M   'P 1'
#
loop_
_entity.id
_entity.type
_entity.pdbx_description
1 polymer ?
#
loop_
_entity_poly.entity_id
_entity_poly.type
_entity_poly.pdbx_seq_one_letter_code
_entity_poly.pdbx_strand_id
1 'polypeptide(L)'
;MLKALVTRASATNGTTIIRARLDRLAIEASVSYKTVQRALHAFHLFDWISPASEGRSEWGVFESRRYQFSASLCALVHLPTGGRGAGALAQKPEMSDGAIYVDLSLKEDLRKISIENRNGEPPKLSAAVRHIPAETGISPTGVCKLIGVARQVDYQLEHVVAAAKPYLAKIGTDSPGRCFRYLLAMLLNPKKVDYAAKAAQEARHGEHDPAQLLLAITLQCRFKRYVHTSRPGLRVRFFDGVAEVSCDGQVETLAGRQLAVLYGDVANGNLKEVIE
;
A
#
# COMPACT_ATOMS: atom_id res chain seq x y z
N MET A 1 31.78 22.42 -15.58
CA MET A 1 31.00 21.17 -15.73
C MET A 1 31.65 19.96 -15.06
N LEU A 2 32.89 19.57 -15.40
CA LEU A 2 33.56 18.42 -14.76
C LEU A 2 33.63 18.56 -13.23
N LYS A 3 33.94 19.76 -12.72
CA LYS A 3 33.89 20.09 -11.29
C LYS A 3 32.54 19.72 -10.64
N ALA A 4 31.42 20.05 -11.28
CA ALA A 4 30.06 19.76 -10.77
C ALA A 4 29.69 18.27 -10.84
N LEU A 5 30.36 17.49 -11.69
CA LEU A 5 30.24 16.03 -11.73
C LEU A 5 31.08 15.38 -10.63
N VAL A 6 32.33 15.83 -10.47
CA VAL A 6 33.28 15.30 -9.47
C VAL A 6 32.82 15.55 -8.04
N THR A 7 32.16 16.68 -7.75
CA THR A 7 31.57 16.94 -6.42
C THR A 7 30.51 15.91 -5.99
N ARG A 8 30.01 15.10 -6.94
CA ARG A 8 29.05 14.03 -6.68
C ARG A 8 29.72 12.66 -6.51
N ALA A 9 31.03 12.57 -6.73
CA ALA A 9 31.81 11.35 -6.49
C ALA A 9 31.80 10.99 -5.01
N SER A 10 31.79 9.69 -4.70
CA SER A 10 31.91 9.25 -3.31
C SER A 10 33.34 9.50 -2.80
N ALA A 11 33.45 10.07 -1.60
CA ALA A 11 34.72 10.28 -0.92
C ALA A 11 35.44 8.97 -0.56
N THR A 12 34.74 7.84 -0.53
CA THR A 12 35.32 6.52 -0.20
C THR A 12 35.75 5.73 -1.43
N ASN A 13 35.10 5.92 -2.57
CA ASN A 13 35.46 5.27 -3.83
C ASN A 13 34.92 6.08 -5.01
N GLY A 14 35.82 6.72 -5.75
CA GLY A 14 35.51 7.56 -6.91
C GLY A 14 34.91 6.80 -8.09
N THR A 15 35.09 5.48 -8.17
CA THR A 15 34.52 4.63 -9.25
C THR A 15 33.08 4.20 -8.98
N THR A 16 32.46 4.67 -7.90
CA THR A 16 31.06 4.37 -7.60
C THR A 16 30.13 5.06 -8.60
N ILE A 17 29.03 4.38 -8.92
CA ILE A 17 28.04 4.90 -9.87
C ILE A 17 27.38 6.14 -9.27
N ILE A 18 27.51 7.27 -9.95
CA ILE A 18 26.88 8.53 -9.59
C ILE A 18 25.57 8.73 -10.36
N ARG A 19 24.58 9.28 -9.67
CA ARG A 19 23.30 9.66 -10.27
C ARG A 19 23.34 11.13 -10.64
N ALA A 20 23.22 11.46 -11.93
CA ALA A 20 23.24 12.85 -12.37
C ALA A 20 22.07 13.18 -13.30
N ARG A 21 21.27 14.18 -12.89
CA ARG A 21 20.27 14.79 -13.77
C ARG A 21 20.93 15.91 -14.56
N LEU A 22 20.82 15.85 -15.88
CA LEU A 22 21.43 16.80 -16.81
C LEU A 22 20.92 18.23 -16.57
N ASP A 23 19.62 18.39 -16.28
CA ASP A 23 19.03 19.72 -16.02
C ASP A 23 19.67 20.40 -14.81
N ARG A 24 19.93 19.65 -13.73
CA ARG A 24 20.56 20.19 -12.53
C ARG A 24 22.04 20.50 -12.75
N LEU A 25 22.74 19.66 -13.50
CA LEU A 25 24.13 19.93 -13.89
C LEU A 25 24.25 21.18 -14.75
N ALA A 26 23.29 21.42 -15.64
CA ALA A 26 23.23 22.62 -16.48
C ALA A 26 23.09 23.88 -15.62
N ILE A 27 22.20 23.84 -14.62
CA ILE A 27 22.02 24.94 -13.65
C ILE A 27 23.29 25.16 -12.81
N GLU A 28 23.84 24.10 -12.21
CA GLU A 28 25.03 24.19 -11.34
C GLU A 28 26.29 24.65 -12.10
N ALA A 29 26.41 24.31 -13.37
CA ALA A 29 27.53 24.73 -14.21
C ALA A 29 27.24 26.02 -15.01
N SER A 30 26.08 26.66 -14.81
CA SER A 30 25.63 27.86 -15.52
C SER A 30 25.75 27.76 -17.04
N VAL A 31 25.42 26.59 -17.61
CA VAL A 31 25.51 26.32 -19.05
C VAL A 31 24.23 25.68 -19.58
N SER A 32 24.01 25.75 -20.89
CA SER A 32 22.84 25.12 -21.50
C SER A 32 22.84 23.60 -21.36
N TYR A 33 21.66 23.00 -21.31
CA TYR A 33 21.48 21.54 -21.32
C TYR A 33 22.23 20.86 -22.47
N LYS A 34 22.15 21.43 -23.68
CA LYS A 34 22.84 20.90 -24.87
C LYS A 34 24.35 20.92 -24.71
N THR A 35 24.90 21.94 -24.06
CA THR A 35 26.33 22.04 -23.76
C THR A 35 26.75 20.93 -22.79
N VAL A 36 25.93 20.65 -21.77
CA VAL A 36 26.20 19.55 -20.83
C VAL A 36 26.17 18.20 -21.54
N GLN A 37 25.19 17.98 -22.40
CA GLN A 37 25.07 16.74 -23.18
C GLN A 37 26.28 16.52 -24.11
N ARG A 38 26.73 17.57 -24.83
CA ARG A 38 27.92 17.50 -25.69
C ARG A 38 29.19 17.21 -24.92
N ALA A 39 29.37 17.87 -23.78
CA ALA A 39 30.58 17.69 -22.98
C ALA A 39 30.60 16.33 -22.26
N LEU A 40 29.46 15.77 -21.85
CA LEU A 40 29.39 14.39 -21.35
C LEU A 40 29.70 13.37 -22.45
N HIS A 41 29.26 13.62 -23.68
CA HIS A 41 29.65 12.81 -24.82
C HIS A 41 31.17 12.87 -25.06
N ALA A 42 31.77 14.06 -24.99
CA ALA A 42 33.23 14.20 -25.07
C ALA A 42 33.95 13.45 -23.94
N PHE A 43 33.49 13.56 -22.69
CA PHE A 43 34.09 12.81 -21.57
C PHE A 43 33.94 11.30 -21.71
N HIS A 44 32.89 10.84 -22.40
CA HIS A 44 32.78 9.43 -22.76
C HIS A 44 33.80 9.03 -23.81
N LEU A 45 34.02 9.85 -24.85
CA LEU A 45 35.04 9.59 -25.88
C LEU A 45 36.47 9.57 -25.33
N PHE A 46 36.75 10.31 -24.26
CA PHE A 46 38.04 10.30 -23.57
C PHE A 46 38.18 9.21 -22.50
N ASP A 47 37.22 8.27 -22.42
CA ASP A 47 37.17 7.22 -21.39
C ASP A 47 37.24 7.78 -19.96
N TRP A 48 36.70 8.98 -19.73
CA TRP A 48 36.62 9.58 -18.39
C TRP A 48 35.34 9.18 -17.66
N ILE A 49 34.26 8.98 -18.42
CA ILE A 49 32.93 8.66 -17.88
C ILE A 49 32.27 7.58 -18.74
N SER A 50 31.70 6.57 -18.10
CA SER A 50 30.87 5.55 -18.75
C SER A 50 29.41 5.65 -18.29
N PRO A 51 28.42 5.65 -19.21
CA PRO A 51 27.02 5.58 -18.82
C PRO A 51 26.69 4.18 -18.28
N ALA A 52 26.24 4.11 -17.02
CA ALA A 52 25.79 2.87 -16.39
C ALA A 52 24.28 2.60 -16.63
N SER A 53 23.55 3.58 -17.15
CA SER A 53 22.17 3.41 -17.61
C SER A 53 21.83 4.34 -18.78
N GLU A 54 20.95 3.88 -19.68
CA GLU A 54 20.49 4.66 -20.84
C GLU A 54 19.64 5.89 -20.45
N GLY A 55 19.07 5.88 -19.23
CA GLY A 55 18.24 6.96 -18.70
C GLY A 55 16.82 6.99 -19.24
N ARG A 56 16.32 5.86 -19.74
CA ARG A 56 14.91 5.64 -20.09
C ARG A 56 14.36 4.50 -19.23
N SER A 57 13.16 4.70 -18.67
CA SER A 57 12.41 3.59 -18.08
C SER A 57 11.74 2.75 -19.17
N GLU A 58 11.26 1.55 -18.81
CA GLU A 58 10.46 0.67 -19.68
C GLU A 58 9.21 1.37 -20.25
N TRP A 59 8.79 2.48 -19.64
CA TRP A 59 7.62 3.28 -20.02
C TRP A 59 7.98 4.57 -20.77
N GLY A 60 9.22 4.72 -21.22
CA GLY A 60 9.66 5.88 -21.99
C GLY A 60 9.82 7.18 -21.18
N VAL A 61 9.77 7.11 -19.84
CA VAL A 61 9.95 8.28 -18.97
C VAL A 61 11.45 8.56 -18.81
N PHE A 62 11.84 9.83 -18.91
CA PHE A 62 13.22 10.27 -18.68
C PHE A 62 13.62 10.04 -17.22
N GLU A 63 14.41 8.99 -16.99
CA GLU A 63 15.06 8.78 -15.71
C GLU A 63 16.41 9.49 -15.67
N SER A 64 16.83 9.84 -14.47
CA SER A 64 18.20 10.31 -14.22
C SER A 64 19.21 9.28 -14.73
N ARG A 65 20.08 9.70 -15.65
CA ARG A 65 21.20 8.89 -16.11
C ARG A 65 22.17 8.61 -14.96
N ARG A 66 22.70 7.39 -14.98
CA ARG A 66 23.74 6.94 -14.06
C ARG A 66 25.06 6.92 -14.81
N TYR A 67 26.10 7.45 -14.18
CA TYR A 67 27.43 7.55 -14.76
C TYR A 67 28.45 6.94 -13.81
N GLN A 68 29.51 6.39 -14.36
CA GLN A 68 30.63 5.85 -13.60
C GLN A 68 31.92 6.56 -14.06
N PHE A 69 32.72 7.05 -13.11
CA PHE A 69 34.04 7.57 -13.43
C PHE A 69 35.01 6.42 -13.68
N SER A 70 35.86 6.59 -14.70
CA SER A 70 36.92 5.64 -14.96
C SER A 70 38.04 5.76 -13.91
N ALA A 71 38.81 4.69 -13.75
CA ALA A 71 39.97 4.70 -12.86
C ALA A 71 41.02 5.75 -13.29
N SER A 72 41.16 6.01 -14.59
CA SER A 72 42.08 7.02 -15.13
C SER A 72 41.67 8.43 -14.72
N LEU A 73 40.38 8.78 -14.80
CA LEU A 73 39.90 10.07 -14.32
C LEU A 73 40.05 10.19 -12.79
N CYS A 74 39.72 9.13 -12.05
CA CYS A 74 39.87 9.14 -10.60
C CYS A 74 41.34 9.35 -10.20
N ALA A 75 42.29 8.73 -10.88
CA ALA A 75 43.72 8.95 -10.65
C ALA A 75 44.13 10.42 -10.93
N LEU A 76 43.66 11.01 -12.04
CA LEU A 76 43.94 12.41 -12.38
C LEU A 76 43.43 13.40 -11.33
N VAL A 77 42.25 13.12 -10.76
CA VAL A 77 41.59 14.01 -9.77
C VAL A 77 41.86 13.56 -8.34
N HIS A 78 42.75 12.59 -8.13
CA HIS A 78 43.12 12.04 -6.82
C HIS A 78 41.92 11.51 -6.00
N LEU A 79 40.92 10.96 -6.69
CA LEU A 79 39.81 10.26 -6.04
C LEU A 79 40.23 8.83 -5.69
N PRO A 80 39.86 8.31 -4.51
CA PRO A 80 40.25 6.96 -4.09
C PRO A 80 39.63 5.90 -5.02
N THR A 81 40.45 4.98 -5.53
CA THR A 81 40.01 3.84 -6.34
C THR A 81 40.38 2.54 -5.64
N GLY A 82 39.48 1.98 -4.84
CA GLY A 82 39.72 0.72 -4.14
C GLY A 82 38.80 0.52 -2.95
N GLY A 83 38.13 -0.63 -2.88
CA GLY A 83 37.35 -1.01 -1.72
C GLY A 83 38.26 -1.34 -0.54
N ARG A 84 38.13 -0.58 0.55
CA ARG A 84 38.73 -0.82 1.89
C ARG A 84 40.26 -1.01 1.93
N GLY A 85 40.95 0.09 2.23
CA GLY A 85 42.11 0.09 3.11
C GLY A 85 41.75 0.91 4.36
N ALA A 86 41.83 0.29 5.53
CA ALA A 86 41.63 0.94 6.82
C ALA A 86 42.68 2.04 7.02
N GLY A 87 42.23 3.28 6.88
CA GLY A 87 43.04 4.47 7.06
C GLY A 87 42.11 5.65 7.08
N ALA A 88 41.27 5.72 8.11
CA ALA A 88 40.51 6.93 8.41
C ALA A 88 41.54 8.02 8.75
N LEU A 89 42.06 8.70 7.74
CA LEU A 89 42.65 10.01 7.92
C LEU A 89 41.51 10.88 8.42
N ALA A 90 41.58 11.21 9.70
CA ALA A 90 40.78 12.23 10.35
C ALA A 90 41.13 13.60 9.76
N GLN A 91 40.80 13.81 8.49
CA GLN A 91 40.76 15.14 7.93
C GLN A 91 39.42 15.74 8.33
N LYS A 92 39.48 16.72 9.25
CA LYS A 92 38.40 17.67 9.44
C LYS A 92 38.06 18.23 8.06
N PRO A 93 36.79 18.18 7.62
CA PRO A 93 36.43 18.73 6.33
C PRO A 93 36.72 20.23 6.34
N GLU A 94 37.76 20.63 5.61
CA GLU A 94 38.00 22.02 5.26
C GLU A 94 36.87 22.41 4.29
N MET A 95 35.98 23.27 4.78
CA MET A 95 34.82 23.75 4.06
C MET A 95 35.31 24.54 2.84
N SER A 96 35.16 23.99 1.65
CA SER A 96 35.30 24.76 0.41
C SER A 96 34.22 25.82 0.36
N ASP A 97 34.61 27.07 0.10
CA ASP A 97 33.81 28.31 -0.01
C ASP A 97 32.69 28.28 -1.07
N GLY A 98 31.72 27.40 -0.89
CA GLY A 98 30.51 27.32 -1.70
C GLY A 98 29.35 26.95 -0.79
N ALA A 99 28.82 27.92 -0.06
CA ALA A 99 27.75 27.74 0.90
C ALA A 99 26.46 27.22 0.23
N ILE A 100 26.29 25.91 0.20
CA ILE A 100 25.00 25.29 0.45
C ILE A 100 25.14 24.67 1.83
N TYR A 101 24.79 25.45 2.86
CA TYR A 101 24.61 24.94 4.21
C TYR A 101 23.46 23.91 4.18
N VAL A 102 23.79 22.64 3.94
CA VAL A 102 22.90 21.56 4.33
C VAL A 102 23.13 21.39 5.81
N ASP A 103 22.22 21.98 6.60
CA ASP A 103 22.27 21.92 8.06
C ASP A 103 22.32 20.46 8.53
N LEU A 104 23.53 19.98 8.84
CA LEU A 104 23.77 18.62 9.32
C LEU A 104 23.29 18.46 10.77
N SER A 105 23.25 19.56 11.52
CA SER A 105 22.68 19.67 12.86
C SER A 105 21.24 19.13 12.90
N LEU A 106 20.41 19.61 11.97
CA LEU A 106 19.00 19.26 11.87
C LEU A 106 18.80 17.79 11.49
N LYS A 107 19.71 17.20 10.70
CA LYS A 107 19.67 15.77 10.38
C LYS A 107 20.05 14.89 11.57
N GLU A 108 21.03 15.30 12.36
CA GLU A 108 21.43 14.57 13.57
C GLU A 108 20.35 14.66 14.65
N ASP A 109 19.75 15.83 14.82
CA ASP A 109 18.63 16.05 15.74
C ASP A 109 17.39 15.26 15.31
N LEU A 110 17.02 15.28 14.03
CA LEU A 110 15.93 14.43 13.51
C LEU A 110 16.22 12.94 13.72
N ARG A 111 17.48 12.52 13.65
CA ARG A 111 17.87 11.12 13.88
C ARG A 111 17.77 10.76 15.36
N LYS A 112 18.19 11.65 16.28
CA LYS A 112 18.03 11.48 17.74
C LYS A 112 16.56 11.44 18.13
N ILE A 113 15.76 12.41 17.66
CA ILE A 113 14.31 12.46 17.86
C ILE A 113 13.65 11.18 17.31
N SER A 114 14.10 10.66 16.16
CA SER A 114 13.59 9.39 15.62
C SER A 114 13.96 8.17 16.46
N ILE A 115 15.11 8.17 17.14
CA ILE A 115 15.54 7.07 18.02
C ILE A 115 14.76 7.14 19.34
N GLU A 116 14.61 8.33 19.91
CA GLU A 116 13.81 8.57 21.11
C GLU A 116 12.34 8.22 20.88
N ASN A 117 11.75 8.64 19.76
CA ASN A 117 10.38 8.30 19.39
C ASN A 117 10.17 6.82 19.05
N ARG A 118 11.22 6.06 18.74
CA ARG A 118 11.14 4.60 18.56
C ARG A 118 11.01 3.85 19.88
N ASN A 119 11.49 4.44 20.97
CA ASN A 119 11.44 3.86 22.31
C ASN A 119 10.17 4.27 23.09
N GLY A 120 9.39 5.21 22.56
CA GLY A 120 8.12 5.61 23.14
C GLY A 120 7.02 4.57 22.92
N GLU A 121 6.03 4.54 23.82
CA GLU A 121 4.82 3.74 23.62
C GLU A 121 4.14 4.13 22.29
N PRO A 122 3.68 3.15 21.49
CA PRO A 122 2.98 3.46 20.25
C PRO A 122 1.74 4.32 20.57
N PRO A 123 1.47 5.35 19.76
CA PRO A 123 0.36 6.27 20.01
C PRO A 123 -0.95 5.49 20.10
N LYS A 124 -1.70 5.73 21.18
CA LYS A 124 -3.01 5.10 21.41
C LYS A 124 -3.98 5.53 20.32
N LEU A 125 -4.35 4.59 19.45
CA LEU A 125 -5.36 4.79 18.40
C LEU A 125 -6.75 4.90 19.02
N SER A 126 -7.61 5.74 18.45
CA SER A 126 -9.02 5.82 18.82
C SER A 126 -9.75 4.49 18.53
N ALA A 127 -10.77 4.18 19.32
CA ALA A 127 -11.50 2.91 19.24
C ALA A 127 -11.98 2.59 17.81
N ALA A 128 -12.44 3.60 17.08
CA ALA A 128 -12.96 3.47 15.73
C ALA A 128 -11.90 3.22 14.65
N VAL A 129 -10.60 3.42 14.92
CA VAL A 129 -9.50 3.24 13.95
C VAL A 129 -8.57 2.08 14.37
N ARG A 130 -8.85 1.45 15.51
CA ARG A 130 -8.02 0.40 16.13
C ARG A 130 -7.95 -0.88 15.31
N HIS A 131 -8.94 -1.15 14.46
CA HIS A 131 -9.02 -2.35 13.63
C HIS A 131 -8.12 -2.26 12.37
N ILE A 132 -7.81 -1.05 11.89
CA ILE A 132 -7.09 -0.83 10.63
C ILE A 132 -5.72 -1.50 10.58
N PRO A 133 -4.86 -1.43 11.62
CA PRO A 133 -3.57 -2.13 11.61
C PRO A 133 -3.71 -3.64 11.42
N ALA A 134 -4.73 -4.26 12.03
CA ALA A 134 -4.98 -5.69 11.93
C ALA A 134 -5.47 -6.09 10.52
N GLU A 135 -6.33 -5.27 9.92
CA GLU A 135 -6.92 -5.53 8.60
C GLU A 135 -5.97 -5.23 7.43
N THR A 136 -5.04 -4.28 7.60
CA THR A 136 -4.21 -3.77 6.49
C THR A 136 -2.70 -4.00 6.67
N GLY A 137 -2.27 -4.44 7.84
CA GLY A 137 -0.85 -4.60 8.19
C GLY A 137 -0.09 -3.27 8.37
N ILE A 138 -0.77 -2.12 8.28
CA ILE A 138 -0.14 -0.80 8.43
C ILE A 138 0.26 -0.59 9.89
N SER A 139 1.47 -0.07 10.13
CA SER A 139 1.93 0.22 11.49
C SER A 139 1.05 1.29 12.17
N PRO A 140 0.86 1.24 13.50
CA PRO A 140 0.05 2.22 14.23
C PRO A 140 0.49 3.67 13.98
N THR A 141 1.80 3.90 13.88
CA THR A 141 2.38 5.21 13.54
C THR A 141 1.98 5.65 12.13
N GLY A 142 1.92 4.73 11.16
CA GLY A 142 1.43 5.01 9.81
C GLY A 142 -0.05 5.41 9.82
N VAL A 143 -0.87 4.71 10.61
CA VAL A 143 -2.28 5.06 10.78
C VAL A 143 -2.44 6.47 11.39
N CYS A 144 -1.67 6.83 12.42
CA CYS A 144 -1.68 8.20 12.97
C CYS A 144 -1.32 9.27 11.94
N LYS A 145 -0.37 8.99 11.03
CA LYS A 145 -0.05 9.89 9.93
C LYS A 145 -1.25 10.07 8.99
N LEU A 146 -1.93 8.98 8.64
CA LEU A 146 -3.15 9.05 7.82
C LEU A 146 -4.27 9.81 8.51
N ILE A 147 -4.44 9.67 9.83
CA ILE A 147 -5.40 10.48 10.62
C ILE A 147 -5.05 11.96 10.51
N GLY A 148 -3.77 12.31 10.68
CA GLY A 148 -3.31 13.70 10.56
C GLY A 148 -3.60 14.30 9.19
N VAL A 149 -3.32 13.56 8.12
CA VAL A 149 -3.61 13.99 6.74
C VAL A 149 -5.12 14.07 6.50
N ALA A 150 -5.91 13.10 6.97
CA ALA A 150 -7.36 13.11 6.80
C ALA A 150 -8.00 14.35 7.45
N ARG A 151 -7.55 14.73 8.66
CA ARG A 151 -8.00 15.95 9.34
C ARG A 151 -7.65 17.23 8.58
N GLN A 152 -6.52 17.27 7.88
CA GLN A 152 -6.15 18.44 7.07
C GLN A 152 -7.03 18.64 5.85
N VAL A 153 -7.65 17.55 5.36
CA VAL A 153 -8.51 17.55 4.16
C VAL A 153 -10.00 17.41 4.55
N ASP A 154 -10.34 17.64 5.82
CA ASP A 154 -11.70 17.53 6.38
C ASP A 154 -12.39 16.17 6.12
N TYR A 155 -11.61 15.09 6.08
CA TYR A 155 -12.12 13.72 5.97
C TYR A 155 -11.96 12.93 7.26
N GLN A 156 -12.90 12.01 7.49
CA GLN A 156 -12.75 10.97 8.50
C GLN A 156 -12.10 9.74 7.88
N LEU A 157 -11.00 9.28 8.48
CA LEU A 157 -10.22 8.14 7.97
C LEU A 157 -11.06 6.86 7.89
N GLU A 158 -12.01 6.68 8.81
CA GLU A 158 -12.92 5.53 8.86
C GLU A 158 -13.75 5.37 7.59
N HIS A 159 -14.34 6.46 7.10
CA HIS A 159 -15.13 6.46 5.86
C HIS A 159 -14.26 6.15 4.64
N VAL A 160 -13.04 6.67 4.61
CA VAL A 160 -12.09 6.44 3.52
C VAL A 160 -11.67 4.98 3.49
N VAL A 161 -11.42 4.38 4.66
CA VAL A 161 -11.02 2.98 4.78
C VAL A 161 -12.19 2.04 4.45
N ALA A 162 -13.40 2.37 4.90
CA ALA A 162 -14.61 1.65 4.52
C ALA A 162 -14.78 1.62 3.00
N ALA A 163 -14.71 2.77 2.33
CA ALA A 163 -14.80 2.84 0.86
C ALA A 163 -13.60 2.20 0.13
N ALA A 164 -12.46 2.02 0.80
CA ALA A 164 -11.27 1.39 0.25
C ALA A 164 -11.23 -0.14 0.47
N LYS A 165 -12.09 -0.67 1.34
CA LYS A 165 -12.11 -2.08 1.79
C LYS A 165 -12.05 -3.11 0.65
N PRO A 166 -12.83 -3.00 -0.45
CA PRO A 166 -12.74 -3.99 -1.54
C PRO A 166 -11.40 -3.98 -2.26
N TYR A 167 -10.72 -2.83 -2.33
CA TYR A 167 -9.38 -2.74 -2.92
C TYR A 167 -8.29 -3.19 -1.95
N LEU A 168 -8.42 -2.86 -0.66
CA LEU A 168 -7.49 -3.33 0.37
C LEU A 168 -7.50 -4.86 0.48
N ALA A 169 -8.68 -5.49 0.37
CA ALA A 169 -8.82 -6.94 0.32
C ALA A 169 -8.07 -7.59 -0.87
N LYS A 170 -8.02 -6.90 -2.03
CA LYS A 170 -7.26 -7.38 -3.20
C LYS A 170 -5.76 -7.24 -3.05
N ILE A 171 -5.28 -6.21 -2.34
CA ILE A 171 -3.85 -5.97 -2.11
C ILE A 171 -3.31 -6.94 -1.05
N GLY A 172 -4.14 -7.32 -0.09
CA GLY A 172 -3.77 -8.21 1.01
C GLY A 172 -2.87 -7.53 2.05
N THR A 173 -2.66 -8.22 3.17
CA THR A 173 -1.86 -7.75 4.31
C THR A 173 -0.35 -7.86 4.06
N ASP A 174 0.08 -8.60 3.04
CA ASP A 174 1.50 -8.87 2.73
C ASP A 174 2.28 -7.63 2.28
N SER A 175 1.58 -6.58 1.88
CA SER A 175 2.18 -5.35 1.34
C SER A 175 1.68 -4.09 2.06
N PRO A 176 2.02 -3.89 3.35
CA PRO A 176 1.51 -2.79 4.16
C PRO A 176 1.90 -1.40 3.59
N GLY A 177 3.04 -1.32 2.91
CA GLY A 177 3.46 -0.10 2.21
C GLY A 177 2.57 0.28 1.02
N ARG A 178 1.96 -0.69 0.33
CA ARG A 178 1.03 -0.44 -0.77
C ARG A 178 -0.32 0.05 -0.23
N CYS A 179 -0.85 -0.59 0.80
CA CYS A 179 -2.08 -0.17 1.50
C CYS A 179 -1.96 1.27 2.01
N PHE A 180 -0.84 1.61 2.66
CA PHE A 180 -0.58 2.97 3.13
C PHE A 180 -0.56 4.00 1.99
N ARG A 181 0.17 3.72 0.90
CA ARG A 181 0.25 4.64 -0.25
C ARG A 181 -1.08 4.82 -0.94
N TYR A 182 -1.88 3.76 -1.03
CA TYR A 182 -3.21 3.81 -1.63
C TYR A 182 -4.15 4.72 -0.82
N LEU A 183 -4.22 4.50 0.50
CA LEU A 183 -5.02 5.36 1.40
C LEU A 183 -4.53 6.81 1.36
N LEU A 184 -3.22 7.04 1.34
CA LEU A 184 -2.65 8.37 1.20
C LEU A 184 -3.05 9.03 -0.14
N ALA A 185 -3.02 8.27 -1.24
CA ALA A 185 -3.44 8.77 -2.55
C ALA A 185 -4.94 9.10 -2.61
N MET A 186 -5.79 8.34 -1.92
CA MET A 186 -7.22 8.63 -1.79
C MET A 186 -7.47 9.93 -1.02
N LEU A 187 -6.71 10.17 0.06
CA LEU A 187 -6.80 11.40 0.87
C LEU A 187 -6.26 12.63 0.12
N LEU A 188 -5.19 12.47 -0.65
CA LEU A 188 -4.56 13.56 -1.41
C LEU A 188 -5.18 13.77 -2.80
N ASN A 189 -6.28 13.12 -3.12
CA ASN A 189 -6.92 13.25 -4.42
C ASN A 189 -7.41 14.69 -4.61
N PRO A 190 -7.01 15.39 -5.70
CA PRO A 190 -7.44 16.76 -5.96
C PRO A 190 -8.96 16.87 -6.20
N LYS A 191 -9.62 15.78 -6.57
CA LYS A 191 -11.07 15.72 -6.68
C LYS A 191 -11.67 15.43 -5.30
N LYS A 192 -12.49 16.34 -4.78
CA LYS A 192 -13.28 16.08 -3.57
C LYS A 192 -14.25 14.93 -3.85
N VAL A 193 -14.02 13.81 -3.19
CA VAL A 193 -14.90 12.63 -3.24
C VAL A 193 -15.68 12.59 -1.94
N ASP A 194 -16.99 12.35 -2.01
CA ASP A 194 -17.78 12.10 -0.81
C ASP A 194 -17.57 10.67 -0.33
N TYR A 195 -16.56 10.48 0.51
CA TYR A 195 -16.27 9.18 1.12
C TYR A 195 -17.32 8.76 2.14
N ALA A 196 -18.07 9.69 2.74
CA ALA A 196 -19.13 9.36 3.68
C ALA A 196 -20.32 8.70 2.96
N ALA A 197 -20.74 9.26 1.83
CA ALA A 197 -21.78 8.67 1.00
C ALA A 197 -21.36 7.29 0.45
N LYS A 198 -20.11 7.13 0.02
CA LYS A 198 -19.58 5.83 -0.46
C LYS A 198 -19.51 4.79 0.66
N ALA A 199 -19.05 5.17 1.84
CA ALA A 199 -19.03 4.27 2.99
C ALA A 199 -20.45 3.82 3.37
N ALA A 200 -21.43 4.74 3.35
CA ALA A 200 -22.83 4.42 3.59
C ALA A 200 -23.42 3.48 2.52
N GLN A 201 -23.03 3.65 1.26
CA GLN A 201 -23.43 2.77 0.17
C GLN A 201 -22.83 1.36 0.34
N GLU A 202 -21.54 1.26 0.67
CA GLU A 202 -20.91 -0.05 0.95
C GLU A 202 -21.51 -0.73 2.17
N ALA A 203 -21.87 0.01 3.22
CA ALA A 203 -22.57 -0.55 4.38
C ALA A 203 -23.91 -1.20 3.98
N ARG A 204 -24.66 -0.58 3.06
CA ARG A 204 -25.91 -1.15 2.51
C ARG A 204 -25.69 -2.37 1.63
N HIS A 205 -24.59 -2.41 0.87
CA HIS A 205 -24.24 -3.59 0.06
C HIS A 205 -23.65 -4.75 0.88
N GLY A 206 -23.23 -4.50 2.12
CA GLY A 206 -22.78 -5.52 3.06
C GLY A 206 -23.92 -6.34 3.68
N GLU A 207 -25.16 -5.83 3.67
CA GLU A 207 -26.34 -6.64 3.95
C GLU A 207 -26.49 -7.67 2.81
N HIS A 208 -26.32 -8.94 3.15
CA HIS A 208 -26.42 -10.02 2.17
C HIS A 208 -27.77 -9.93 1.47
N ASP A 209 -27.75 -9.99 0.13
CA ASP A 209 -28.97 -10.05 -0.65
C ASP A 209 -29.85 -11.18 -0.10
N PRO A 210 -31.08 -10.90 0.38
CA PRO A 210 -31.96 -11.92 0.95
C PRO A 210 -32.17 -13.09 -0.03
N ALA A 211 -32.06 -12.86 -1.33
CA ALA A 211 -32.11 -13.90 -2.35
C ALA A 211 -30.91 -14.87 -2.27
N GLN A 212 -29.69 -14.37 -2.01
CA GLN A 212 -28.49 -15.22 -1.89
C GLN A 212 -28.49 -16.05 -0.60
N LEU A 213 -28.95 -15.47 0.51
CA LEU A 213 -29.14 -16.20 1.77
C LEU A 213 -30.16 -17.31 1.61
N LEU A 214 -31.32 -17.02 0.99
CA LEU A 214 -32.32 -18.04 0.67
C LEU A 214 -31.73 -19.15 -0.19
N LEU A 215 -30.93 -18.82 -1.21
CA LEU A 215 -30.31 -19.81 -2.09
C LEU A 215 -29.33 -20.71 -1.32
N ALA A 216 -28.50 -20.13 -0.43
CA ALA A 216 -27.62 -20.91 0.44
C ALA A 216 -28.40 -21.85 1.37
N ILE A 217 -29.50 -21.38 1.97
CA ILE A 217 -30.39 -22.18 2.82
C ILE A 217 -31.04 -23.30 2.00
N THR A 218 -31.54 -23.01 0.80
CA THR A 218 -32.16 -24.02 -0.08
C THR A 218 -31.21 -25.16 -0.41
N LEU A 219 -29.93 -24.84 -0.68
CA LEU A 219 -28.90 -25.85 -0.93
C LEU A 219 -28.59 -26.67 0.32
N GLN A 220 -28.55 -26.03 1.49
CA GLN A 220 -28.30 -26.72 2.76
C GLN A 220 -29.42 -27.67 3.18
N CYS A 221 -30.68 -27.33 2.86
CA CYS A 221 -31.86 -28.12 3.21
C CYS A 221 -32.16 -29.25 2.23
N ARG A 222 -31.50 -29.27 1.06
CA ARG A 222 -31.80 -30.21 -0.04
C ARG A 222 -31.70 -31.68 0.43
N PHE A 223 -32.76 -32.45 0.18
CA PHE A 223 -32.88 -33.88 0.52
C PHE A 223 -32.84 -34.24 2.01
N LYS A 224 -32.98 -33.25 2.90
CA LYS A 224 -32.96 -33.46 4.34
C LYS A 224 -34.35 -33.52 4.96
N ARG A 225 -34.42 -34.13 6.14
CA ARG A 225 -35.63 -34.24 6.95
C ARG A 225 -35.51 -33.37 8.19
N TYR A 226 -36.60 -32.69 8.52
CA TYR A 226 -36.69 -31.80 9.66
C TYR A 226 -37.92 -32.08 10.49
N VAL A 227 -37.83 -31.86 11.80
CA VAL A 227 -38.94 -31.90 12.74
C VAL A 227 -39.11 -30.52 13.35
N HIS A 228 -40.37 -30.08 13.44
CA HIS A 228 -40.68 -28.80 14.05
C HIS A 228 -40.54 -28.88 15.58
N THR A 229 -39.83 -27.91 16.18
CA THR A 229 -39.57 -27.88 17.62
C THR A 229 -40.82 -27.60 18.45
N SER A 230 -41.67 -26.68 17.98
CA SER A 230 -42.89 -26.26 18.70
C SER A 230 -44.17 -27.05 18.34
N ARG A 231 -44.21 -27.76 17.21
CA ARG A 231 -45.40 -28.49 16.72
C ARG A 231 -45.08 -29.98 16.69
N PRO A 232 -45.38 -30.72 17.76
CA PRO A 232 -45.15 -32.15 17.80
C PRO A 232 -46.01 -32.84 16.73
N GLY A 233 -45.39 -33.63 15.85
CA GLY A 233 -46.06 -34.32 14.75
C GLY A 233 -45.78 -33.73 13.36
N LEU A 234 -45.27 -32.50 13.26
CA LEU A 234 -44.93 -31.88 11.98
C LEU A 234 -43.52 -32.29 11.52
N ARG A 235 -43.48 -33.03 10.40
CA ARG A 235 -42.24 -33.48 9.75
C ARG A 235 -42.17 -32.88 8.35
N VAL A 236 -41.02 -32.30 8.00
CA VAL A 236 -40.79 -31.69 6.70
C VAL A 236 -39.66 -32.40 6.00
N ARG A 237 -39.85 -32.80 4.74
CA ARG A 237 -38.81 -33.33 3.87
C ARG A 237 -38.65 -32.43 2.66
N PHE A 238 -37.46 -31.88 2.49
CA PHE A 238 -37.17 -31.00 1.36
C PHE A 238 -36.63 -31.81 0.17
N PHE A 239 -37.11 -31.48 -1.01
CA PHE A 239 -36.61 -31.96 -2.29
C PHE A 239 -36.24 -30.78 -3.18
N ASP A 240 -35.83 -31.04 -4.43
CA ASP A 240 -35.57 -29.98 -5.40
C ASP A 240 -36.86 -29.24 -5.78
N GLY A 241 -37.03 -28.05 -5.22
CA GLY A 241 -38.12 -27.13 -5.57
C GLY A 241 -39.48 -27.44 -4.94
N VAL A 242 -39.59 -28.50 -4.14
CA VAL A 242 -40.81 -28.89 -3.40
C VAL A 242 -40.46 -29.41 -2.01
N ALA A 243 -41.39 -29.32 -1.06
CA ALA A 243 -41.28 -29.93 0.25
C ALA A 243 -42.53 -30.76 0.58
N GLU A 244 -42.33 -31.93 1.16
CA GLU A 244 -43.41 -32.73 1.74
C GLU A 244 -43.52 -32.40 3.22
N VAL A 245 -44.72 -31.98 3.64
CA VAL A 245 -45.05 -31.74 5.04
C VAL A 245 -46.02 -32.82 5.49
N SER A 246 -45.62 -33.60 6.49
CA SER A 246 -46.46 -34.59 7.14
C SER A 246 -46.90 -34.06 8.50
N CYS A 247 -48.21 -33.96 8.71
CA CYS A 247 -48.82 -33.63 10.01
C CYS A 247 -49.92 -34.65 10.30
N ASP A 248 -49.84 -35.34 11.44
CA ASP A 248 -50.89 -36.25 11.92
C ASP A 248 -51.39 -37.29 10.89
N GLY A 249 -50.47 -37.80 10.05
CA GLY A 249 -50.77 -38.82 9.04
C GLY A 249 -51.27 -38.28 7.69
N GLN A 250 -51.49 -36.96 7.56
CA GLN A 250 -51.73 -36.30 6.28
C GLN A 250 -50.41 -35.77 5.70
N VAL A 251 -50.19 -36.02 4.41
CA VAL A 251 -49.00 -35.57 3.67
C VAL A 251 -49.44 -34.56 2.63
N GLU A 252 -48.89 -33.35 2.72
CA GLU A 252 -49.12 -32.27 1.76
C GLU A 252 -47.80 -31.89 1.08
N THR A 253 -47.85 -31.63 -0.23
CA THR A 253 -46.70 -31.13 -0.99
C THR A 253 -46.81 -29.62 -1.15
N LEU A 254 -45.83 -28.89 -0.62
CA LEU A 254 -45.74 -27.44 -0.69
C LEU A 254 -44.70 -27.00 -1.73
N ALA A 255 -45.03 -25.93 -2.47
CA ALA A 255 -44.17 -25.35 -3.50
C ALA A 255 -44.26 -23.81 -3.50
N GLY A 256 -43.32 -23.15 -4.19
CA GLY A 256 -43.35 -21.71 -4.41
C GLY A 256 -43.29 -20.89 -3.11
N ARG A 257 -44.29 -20.02 -2.88
CA ARG A 257 -44.29 -19.10 -1.72
C ARG A 257 -44.33 -19.83 -0.36
N GLN A 258 -45.00 -20.97 -0.28
CA GLN A 258 -45.09 -21.76 0.95
C GLN A 258 -43.74 -22.42 1.31
N LEU A 259 -42.94 -22.76 0.29
CA LEU A 259 -41.59 -23.29 0.47
C LEU A 259 -40.63 -22.25 1.05
N ALA A 260 -40.77 -20.97 0.65
CA ALA A 260 -39.97 -19.88 1.22
C ALA A 260 -40.22 -19.67 2.72
N VAL A 261 -41.46 -19.88 3.17
CA VAL A 261 -41.82 -19.83 4.61
C VAL A 261 -41.08 -20.93 5.38
N LEU A 262 -41.07 -22.16 4.83
CA LEU A 262 -40.36 -23.28 5.45
C LEU A 262 -38.85 -23.06 5.52
N TYR A 263 -38.22 -22.48 4.50
CA TYR A 263 -36.80 -22.10 4.57
C TYR A 263 -36.54 -21.03 5.63
N GLY A 264 -37.47 -20.09 5.82
CA GLY A 264 -37.45 -19.14 6.93
C GLY A 264 -37.50 -19.83 8.29
N ASP A 265 -38.34 -20.85 8.44
CA ASP A 265 -38.44 -21.63 9.68
C ASP A 265 -37.18 -22.45 9.98
N VAL A 266 -36.48 -22.94 8.96
CA VAL A 266 -35.14 -23.55 9.13
C VAL A 266 -34.12 -22.50 9.57
N ALA A 267 -34.09 -21.33 8.92
CA ALA A 267 -33.17 -20.25 9.26
C ALA A 267 -33.36 -19.74 10.71
N ASN A 268 -34.61 -19.71 11.17
CA ASN A 268 -34.97 -19.30 12.53
C ASN A 268 -34.76 -20.41 13.59
N GLY A 269 -34.36 -21.62 13.18
CA GLY A 269 -34.14 -22.76 14.09
C GLY A 269 -35.41 -23.44 14.61
N ASN A 270 -36.57 -23.14 14.00
CA ASN A 270 -37.85 -23.78 14.34
C ASN A 270 -37.93 -25.22 13.81
N LEU A 271 -37.17 -25.51 12.75
CA LEU A 271 -37.04 -26.84 12.15
C LEU A 271 -35.64 -27.41 12.43
N LYS A 272 -35.57 -28.54 13.14
CA LYS A 272 -34.32 -29.25 13.43
C LYS A 272 -34.14 -30.46 12.53
N GLU A 273 -32.94 -30.59 11.97
CA GLU A 273 -32.58 -31.72 11.11
C GLU A 273 -32.61 -33.02 11.93
N VAL A 274 -33.25 -34.05 11.37
CA VAL A 274 -33.20 -35.40 11.91
C VAL A 274 -32.14 -36.17 11.12
N ILE A 275 -31.03 -36.48 11.79
CA ILE A 275 -29.98 -37.34 11.25
C ILE A 275 -30.40 -38.78 11.59
N GLU A 276 -30.77 -39.55 10.57
CA GLU A 276 -30.91 -41.02 10.65
C GLU A 276 -29.60 -41.69 10.26
#